data_AF-G4XTI7-F1
#
_entry.id   AF-G4XTI7-F1
#
_cell.length_a   1.000
_cell.length_b   1.000
_cell.length_c   1.000
_cell.angle_alpha   90.00
_cell.angle_beta   90.00
_cell.angle_gamma   90.00
#
_symmetry.space_group_name_H-M   'P 1'
#
loop_
_entity.id
_entity.type
_entity.pdbx_description
1 polymer ?
#
loop_
_entity_poly.entity_id
_entity_poly.type
_entity_poly.pdbx_seq_one_letter_code
_entity_poly.pdbx_strand_id
1 'polypeptide(L)'
;LKENTKIDIEKNTMYDIFTQNEWFSEHSESINNKKDIMGLHFIYLNNLYKFLKGICDTINKCKSSSNPTECQESAEKCGELYRTCLITFPWKEICNPYCSVLSNLKKDYDKFRKNHNDKNLPELKPPEGRESCESFCKSKQESKVEEPTNEVSEIVTPTVVSLPDSSVTTTSINNGNKLPYIAVPL
;
A
#
# COMPACT_ATOMS: atom_id res chain seq x y z
N LEU A 1 -30.93 -8.55 -6.43
CA LEU A 1 -29.90 -7.51 -6.21
C LEU A 1 -30.04 -6.51 -7.36
N LYS A 2 -30.57 -5.31 -7.09
CA LYS A 2 -30.61 -4.25 -8.11
C LYS A 2 -29.21 -3.64 -8.19
N GLU A 3 -28.57 -3.84 -9.33
CA GLU A 3 -27.27 -3.27 -9.62
C GLU A 3 -27.42 -1.76 -9.80
N ASN A 4 -26.69 -0.96 -9.02
CA ASN A 4 -26.72 0.49 -9.10
C ASN A 4 -25.99 0.91 -10.38
N THR A 5 -26.72 1.20 -11.44
CA THR A 5 -26.25 1.58 -12.79
C THR A 5 -25.55 2.95 -12.87
N LYS A 6 -25.12 3.50 -11.73
CA LYS A 6 -24.50 4.83 -11.61
C LYS A 6 -23.16 4.79 -10.87
N ILE A 7 -22.48 3.65 -10.86
CA ILE A 7 -21.10 3.57 -10.40
C ILE A 7 -20.24 4.11 -11.54
N ASP A 8 -19.90 5.39 -11.47
CA ASP A 8 -19.02 6.04 -12.43
C ASP A 8 -17.68 5.30 -12.49
N ILE A 9 -17.24 4.96 -13.71
CA ILE A 9 -16.09 4.09 -13.98
C ILE A 9 -14.76 4.78 -13.59
N GLU A 10 -14.78 6.09 -13.29
CA GLU A 10 -13.62 6.90 -12.88
C GLU A 10 -13.13 6.67 -11.44
N LYS A 11 -13.70 5.70 -10.70
CA LYS A 11 -13.29 5.41 -9.33
C LYS A 11 -12.11 4.45 -9.26
N ASN A 12 -10.96 5.02 -8.94
CA ASN A 12 -9.70 4.29 -8.81
C ASN A 12 -9.59 3.48 -7.51
N THR A 13 -10.44 3.74 -6.50
CA THR A 13 -10.40 3.04 -5.21
C THR A 13 -11.74 2.41 -4.84
N MET A 14 -11.68 1.37 -4.00
CA MET A 14 -12.85 0.67 -3.52
C MET A 14 -13.67 1.52 -2.54
N TYR A 15 -13.02 2.39 -1.77
CA TYR A 15 -13.67 3.31 -0.84
C TYR A 15 -14.60 4.29 -1.57
N ASP A 16 -14.16 4.83 -2.72
CA ASP A 16 -14.98 5.73 -3.54
C ASP A 16 -16.23 5.01 -4.09
N ILE A 17 -16.11 3.71 -4.38
CA ILE A 17 -17.24 2.88 -4.83
C ILE A 17 -18.26 2.72 -3.70
N PHE A 18 -17.81 2.33 -2.52
CA PHE A 18 -18.71 2.06 -1.39
C PHE A 18 -19.38 3.32 -0.84
N THR A 19 -18.67 4.43 -0.74
CA THR A 19 -19.22 5.69 -0.18
C THR A 19 -20.35 6.31 -0.98
N GLN A 20 -20.53 5.94 -2.25
CA GLN A 20 -21.67 6.40 -3.06
C GLN A 20 -22.92 5.53 -2.94
N ASN A 21 -22.86 4.42 -2.21
CA ASN A 21 -24.02 3.58 -2.02
C ASN A 21 -24.79 3.98 -0.75
N GLU A 22 -26.13 3.98 -0.82
CA GLU A 22 -27.00 4.38 0.31
C GLU A 22 -26.78 3.53 1.57
N TRP A 23 -26.48 2.23 1.40
CA TRP A 23 -26.18 1.29 2.49
C TRP A 23 -24.83 1.57 3.19
N PHE A 24 -23.99 2.47 2.67
CA PHE A 24 -22.77 2.89 3.36
C PHE A 24 -23.06 3.45 4.75
N SER A 25 -24.15 4.21 4.91
CA SER A 25 -24.54 4.81 6.18
C SER A 25 -24.65 3.77 7.30
N GLU A 26 -25.28 2.64 7.01
CA GLU A 26 -25.51 1.51 7.92
C GLU A 26 -24.22 0.78 8.33
N HIS A 27 -23.21 0.78 7.45
CA HIS A 27 -21.95 0.05 7.65
C HIS A 27 -20.72 0.97 7.74
N SER A 28 -20.95 2.26 7.92
CA SER A 28 -19.93 3.30 7.80
C SER A 28 -18.77 3.09 8.75
N GLU A 29 -19.03 2.66 9.99
CA GLU A 29 -17.98 2.34 10.97
C GLU A 29 -17.07 1.19 10.49
N SER A 30 -17.66 0.08 10.04
CA SER A 30 -16.92 -1.08 9.53
C SER A 30 -16.09 -0.75 8.30
N ILE A 31 -16.64 0.09 7.41
CA ILE A 31 -15.95 0.54 6.19
C ILE A 31 -14.84 1.54 6.52
N ASN A 32 -15.09 2.49 7.41
CA ASN A 32 -14.11 3.49 7.85
C ASN A 32 -12.89 2.82 8.51
N ASN A 33 -13.12 1.78 9.31
CA ASN A 33 -12.04 1.00 9.92
C ASN A 33 -11.15 0.27 8.90
N LYS A 34 -11.60 0.15 7.64
CA LYS A 34 -10.85 -0.46 6.53
C LYS A 34 -10.50 0.54 5.42
N LYS A 35 -10.73 1.83 5.65
CA LYS A 35 -10.58 2.90 4.66
C LYS A 35 -9.21 2.88 4.00
N ASP A 36 -8.14 2.70 4.77
CA ASP A 36 -6.78 2.70 4.22
C ASP A 36 -6.55 1.56 3.22
N ILE A 37 -7.13 0.38 3.46
CA ILE A 37 -7.07 -0.76 2.54
C ILE A 37 -7.94 -0.47 1.33
N MET A 38 -9.14 0.07 1.55
CA MET A 38 -10.09 0.37 0.49
C MET A 38 -9.67 1.56 -0.38
N GLY A 39 -8.80 2.42 0.12
CA GLY A 39 -8.12 3.50 -0.59
C GLY A 39 -6.96 3.02 -1.46
N LEU A 40 -6.59 1.73 -1.40
CA LEU A 40 -5.67 1.15 -2.36
C LEU A 40 -6.32 1.11 -3.75
N HIS A 41 -5.53 1.40 -4.77
CA HIS A 41 -5.99 1.33 -6.15
C HIS A 41 -6.56 -0.06 -6.46
N PHE A 42 -7.68 -0.10 -7.19
CA PHE A 42 -8.42 -1.34 -7.48
C PHE A 42 -7.52 -2.45 -8.05
N ILE A 43 -6.58 -2.11 -8.93
CA ILE A 43 -5.62 -3.06 -9.52
C ILE A 43 -4.84 -3.82 -8.44
N TYR A 44 -4.38 -3.13 -7.39
CA TYR A 44 -3.59 -3.73 -6.33
C TYR A 44 -4.46 -4.60 -5.41
N LEU A 45 -5.68 -4.15 -5.11
CA LEU A 45 -6.67 -4.95 -4.38
C LEU A 45 -7.04 -6.22 -5.14
N ASN A 46 -7.22 -6.13 -6.47
CA ASN A 46 -7.49 -7.28 -7.32
C ASN A 46 -6.34 -8.29 -7.29
N ASN A 47 -5.09 -7.83 -7.25
CA ASN A 47 -3.93 -8.72 -7.14
C ASN A 47 -3.89 -9.44 -5.78
N LEU A 48 -4.17 -8.74 -4.67
CA LEU A 48 -4.31 -9.38 -3.35
C LEU A 48 -5.44 -10.40 -3.33
N TYR A 49 -6.59 -10.07 -3.93
CA TYR A 49 -7.72 -10.98 -4.02
C TYR A 49 -7.39 -12.23 -4.84
N LYS A 50 -6.73 -12.08 -5.99
CA LYS A 50 -6.25 -13.22 -6.79
C LYS A 50 -5.30 -14.09 -5.99
N PHE A 51 -4.37 -13.50 -5.25
CA PHE A 51 -3.45 -14.26 -4.40
C PHE A 51 -4.19 -15.02 -3.29
N LEU A 52 -5.11 -14.38 -2.56
CA LEU A 52 -5.99 -15.04 -1.59
C LEU A 52 -6.75 -16.21 -2.23
N LYS A 53 -7.34 -15.99 -3.41
CA LYS A 53 -8.04 -17.04 -4.15
C LYS A 53 -7.10 -18.20 -4.50
N GLY A 54 -5.87 -17.93 -4.93
CA GLY A 54 -4.86 -18.95 -5.20
C GLY A 54 -4.48 -19.79 -3.97
N ILE A 55 -4.42 -19.16 -2.78
CA ILE A 55 -4.23 -19.88 -1.52
C ILE A 55 -5.43 -20.83 -1.28
N CYS A 56 -6.66 -20.33 -1.41
CA CYS A 56 -7.87 -21.14 -1.24
C CYS A 56 -7.95 -22.30 -2.25
N ASP A 57 -7.64 -22.05 -3.52
CA ASP A 57 -7.63 -23.06 -4.57
C ASP A 57 -6.61 -24.16 -4.25
N THR A 58 -5.42 -23.78 -3.75
CA THR A 58 -4.39 -24.71 -3.29
C THR A 58 -4.88 -25.55 -2.11
N ILE A 59 -5.46 -24.90 -1.09
CA ILE A 59 -6.05 -25.62 0.07
C ILE A 59 -7.08 -26.65 -0.39
N ASN A 60 -7.97 -26.25 -1.28
CA ASN A 60 -9.03 -27.13 -1.78
C ASN A 60 -8.46 -28.31 -2.55
N LYS A 61 -7.55 -28.06 -3.50
CA LYS A 61 -6.91 -29.11 -4.29
C LYS A 61 -6.13 -30.09 -3.44
N CYS A 62 -5.38 -29.59 -2.46
CA CYS A 62 -4.63 -30.43 -1.53
C CYS A 62 -5.51 -31.21 -0.55
N LYS A 63 -6.72 -30.74 -0.22
CA LYS A 63 -7.68 -31.52 0.59
C LYS A 63 -8.37 -32.62 -0.22
N SER A 64 -8.75 -32.29 -1.46
CA SER A 64 -9.51 -33.21 -2.32
C SER A 64 -8.65 -34.28 -2.98
N SER A 65 -7.37 -34.00 -3.21
CA SER A 65 -6.54 -34.88 -4.03
C SER A 65 -5.84 -35.95 -3.18
N SER A 66 -6.11 -37.20 -3.53
CA SER A 66 -5.16 -38.32 -3.37
C SER A 66 -4.01 -38.25 -4.37
N ASN A 67 -4.05 -37.29 -5.32
CA ASN A 67 -3.03 -37.03 -6.34
C ASN A 67 -2.12 -35.84 -5.94
N PRO A 68 -0.87 -36.08 -5.53
CA PRO A 68 0.06 -35.03 -5.10
C PRO A 68 0.33 -33.96 -6.18
N THR A 69 0.26 -34.31 -7.46
CA THR A 69 0.62 -33.43 -8.58
C THR A 69 -0.30 -32.21 -8.69
N GLU A 70 -1.62 -32.38 -8.60
CA GLU A 70 -2.56 -31.25 -8.70
C GLU A 70 -2.38 -30.23 -7.56
N CYS A 71 -2.07 -30.73 -6.36
CA CYS A 71 -1.81 -29.91 -5.19
C CYS A 71 -0.53 -29.08 -5.39
N GLN A 72 0.52 -29.70 -5.94
CA GLN A 72 1.78 -29.02 -6.24
C GLN A 72 1.64 -27.97 -7.35
N GLU A 73 0.98 -28.31 -8.46
CA GLU A 73 0.73 -27.36 -9.57
C GLU A 73 -0.08 -26.14 -9.10
N SER A 74 -1.09 -26.36 -8.26
CA SER A 74 -1.86 -25.25 -7.68
C SER A 74 -1.00 -24.36 -6.80
N ALA A 75 -0.10 -24.97 -6.00
CA ALA A 75 0.80 -24.24 -5.13
C ALA A 75 1.85 -23.43 -5.92
N GLU A 76 2.34 -23.94 -7.05
CA GLU A 76 3.22 -23.23 -7.96
C GLU A 76 2.53 -21.98 -8.55
N LYS A 77 1.29 -22.13 -9.05
CA LYS A 77 0.46 -21.02 -9.52
C LYS A 77 0.20 -19.98 -8.43
N CYS A 78 -0.02 -20.42 -7.18
CA CYS A 78 -0.15 -19.53 -6.03
C CYS A 78 1.14 -18.70 -5.81
N GLY A 79 2.31 -19.30 -6.00
CA GLY A 79 3.61 -18.63 -6.00
C GLY A 79 3.74 -17.52 -7.05
N GLU A 80 3.22 -17.73 -8.25
CA GLU A 80 3.18 -16.71 -9.31
C GLU A 80 2.30 -15.52 -8.94
N LEU A 81 1.16 -15.76 -8.31
CA LEU A 81 0.26 -14.71 -7.84
C LEU A 81 0.90 -13.88 -6.72
N TYR A 82 1.63 -14.52 -5.81
CA TYR A 82 2.43 -13.82 -4.80
C TYR A 82 3.48 -12.90 -5.44
N ARG A 83 4.24 -13.41 -6.42
CA ARG A 83 5.25 -12.62 -7.14
C ARG A 83 4.62 -11.45 -7.89
N THR A 84 3.42 -11.64 -8.45
CA THR A 84 2.67 -10.57 -9.13
C THR A 84 2.34 -9.43 -8.16
N CYS A 85 1.94 -9.74 -6.92
CA CYS A 85 1.70 -8.72 -5.90
C CYS A 85 2.96 -7.90 -5.60
N LEU A 86 4.13 -8.56 -5.55
CA LEU A 86 5.41 -7.87 -5.39
C LEU A 86 5.73 -6.99 -6.60
N ILE A 87 5.66 -7.53 -7.83
CA ILE A 87 6.10 -6.83 -9.04
C ILE A 87 5.28 -5.59 -9.35
N THR A 88 3.96 -5.70 -9.25
CA THR A 88 3.03 -4.68 -9.74
C THR A 88 2.83 -3.51 -8.78
N PHE A 89 3.15 -3.68 -7.50
CA PHE A 89 2.86 -2.65 -6.49
C PHE A 89 3.93 -1.54 -6.47
N PRO A 90 3.54 -0.25 -6.37
CA PRO A 90 4.47 0.90 -6.40
C PRO A 90 5.08 1.15 -5.01
N TRP A 91 5.96 0.26 -4.56
CA TRP A 91 6.55 0.30 -3.22
C TRP A 91 7.32 1.61 -2.90
N LYS A 92 7.83 2.30 -3.94
CA LYS A 92 8.51 3.60 -3.79
C LYS A 92 7.60 4.67 -3.21
N GLU A 93 6.28 4.54 -3.34
CA GLU A 93 5.31 5.55 -2.92
C GLU A 93 4.57 5.08 -1.67
N ILE A 94 4.08 3.84 -1.67
CA ILE A 94 3.17 3.32 -0.65
C ILE A 94 3.73 2.02 -0.08
N CYS A 95 3.49 1.75 1.20
CA CYS A 95 3.89 0.49 1.84
C CYS A 95 2.70 -0.14 2.57
N ASN A 96 2.22 0.54 3.61
CA ASN A 96 1.02 0.13 4.33
C ASN A 96 -0.23 0.77 3.73
N PRO A 97 -1.39 0.09 3.80
CA PRO A 97 -1.60 -1.22 4.44
C PRO A 97 -1.29 -2.43 3.55
N TYR A 98 -0.91 -2.23 2.29
CA TYR A 98 -0.72 -3.31 1.32
C TYR A 98 0.28 -4.39 1.77
N CYS A 99 1.48 -3.98 2.23
CA CYS A 99 2.47 -4.94 2.72
C CYS A 99 1.94 -5.75 3.90
N SER A 100 1.23 -5.11 4.84
CA SER A 100 0.63 -5.82 5.97
C SER A 100 -0.32 -6.94 5.53
N VAL A 101 -1.19 -6.66 4.56
CA VAL A 101 -2.13 -7.68 4.03
C VAL A 101 -1.36 -8.78 3.31
N LEU A 102 -0.43 -8.43 2.42
CA LEU A 102 0.38 -9.39 1.67
C LEU A 102 1.19 -10.32 2.59
N SER A 103 1.78 -9.75 3.64
CA SER A 103 2.58 -10.47 4.63
C SER A 103 1.74 -11.47 5.42
N ASN A 104 0.52 -11.08 5.80
CA ASN A 104 -0.41 -11.97 6.52
C ASN A 104 -0.86 -13.13 5.63
N LEU A 105 -1.24 -12.86 4.38
CA LEU A 105 -1.60 -13.91 3.41
C LEU A 105 -0.43 -14.88 3.18
N LYS A 106 0.81 -14.37 3.07
CA LYS A 106 1.99 -15.22 2.97
C LYS A 106 2.15 -16.12 4.21
N LYS A 107 2.00 -15.56 5.42
CA LYS A 107 2.08 -16.33 6.67
C LYS A 107 1.01 -17.42 6.75
N ASP A 108 -0.21 -17.14 6.27
CA ASP A 108 -1.28 -18.12 6.21
C ASP A 108 -0.94 -19.29 5.27
N TYR A 109 -0.37 -18.99 4.10
CA TYR A 109 0.16 -20.02 3.19
C TYR A 109 1.30 -20.81 3.84
N ASP A 110 2.27 -20.14 4.47
CA ASP A 110 3.41 -20.81 5.11
C ASP A 110 2.93 -21.75 6.24
N LYS A 111 1.91 -21.34 7.00
CA LYS A 111 1.27 -22.17 8.02
C LYS A 111 0.58 -23.39 7.38
N PHE A 112 -0.16 -23.19 6.29
CA PHE A 112 -0.78 -24.28 5.55
C PHE A 112 0.26 -25.28 5.04
N ARG A 113 1.34 -24.79 4.40
CA ARG A 113 2.46 -25.62 3.92
C ARG A 113 3.09 -26.44 5.05
N LYS A 114 3.39 -25.83 6.19
CA LYS A 114 3.99 -26.53 7.34
C LYS A 114 3.13 -27.70 7.82
N ASN A 115 1.81 -27.54 7.78
CA ASN A 115 0.87 -28.59 8.16
C ASN A 115 0.69 -29.69 7.09
N HIS A 116 1.26 -29.51 5.89
CA HIS A 116 1.19 -30.44 4.76
C HIS A 116 2.60 -30.69 4.21
N ASN A 117 3.56 -30.94 5.11
CA ASN A 117 4.96 -31.13 4.77
C ASN A 117 5.21 -32.37 3.90
N ASP A 118 4.35 -33.39 4.02
CA ASP A 118 4.31 -34.57 3.16
C ASP A 118 4.11 -34.24 1.68
N LYS A 119 3.50 -33.08 1.37
CA LYS A 119 3.16 -32.65 0.01
C LYS A 119 4.24 -31.84 -0.68
N ASN A 120 5.36 -31.55 0.01
CA ASN A 120 6.50 -30.82 -0.54
C ASN A 120 6.12 -29.50 -1.26
N LEU A 121 5.15 -28.74 -0.71
CA LEU A 121 4.69 -27.52 -1.37
C LEU A 121 5.80 -26.47 -1.46
N PRO A 122 5.86 -25.70 -2.56
CA PRO A 122 6.88 -24.70 -2.78
C PRO A 122 6.85 -23.58 -1.73
N GLU A 123 7.96 -22.87 -1.64
CA GLU A 123 8.02 -21.61 -0.91
C GLU A 123 7.62 -20.42 -1.75
N LEU A 124 6.83 -19.53 -1.15
CA LEU A 124 6.55 -18.22 -1.71
C LEU A 124 7.80 -17.36 -1.60
N LYS A 125 8.64 -17.44 -2.64
CA LYS A 125 9.87 -16.66 -2.75
C LYS A 125 9.63 -15.40 -3.58
N PRO A 126 10.18 -14.25 -3.16
CA PRO A 126 10.26 -13.08 -4.02
C PRO A 126 10.93 -13.40 -5.37
N PRO A 127 10.69 -12.58 -6.41
CA PRO A 127 11.49 -12.63 -7.63
C PRO A 127 12.98 -12.45 -7.33
N GLU A 128 13.84 -13.00 -8.19
CA GLU A 128 15.28 -12.86 -8.06
C GLU A 128 15.69 -11.38 -8.03
N GLY A 129 16.66 -11.05 -7.15
CA GLY A 129 17.10 -9.67 -6.93
C GLY A 129 16.10 -8.76 -6.21
N ARG A 130 14.98 -9.31 -5.71
CA ARG A 130 13.98 -8.55 -4.96
C ARG A 130 13.86 -9.03 -3.52
N GLU A 131 13.81 -8.09 -2.59
CA GLU A 131 13.50 -8.37 -1.20
C GLU A 131 12.00 -8.60 -0.95
N SER A 132 11.66 -9.06 0.25
CA SER A 132 10.27 -9.10 0.72
C SER A 132 9.70 -7.69 0.88
N CYS A 133 8.38 -7.55 0.94
CA CYS A 133 7.79 -6.22 1.13
C CYS A 133 8.16 -5.63 2.49
N GLU A 134 8.29 -6.45 3.53
CA GLU A 134 8.64 -6.00 4.88
C GLU A 134 10.05 -5.39 4.91
N SER A 135 11.01 -6.06 4.27
CA SER A 135 12.39 -5.61 4.19
C SER A 135 12.49 -4.29 3.40
N PHE A 136 11.86 -4.25 2.22
CA PHE A 136 11.82 -3.06 1.39
C PHE A 136 11.13 -1.87 2.10
N CYS A 137 10.04 -2.12 2.80
CA CYS A 137 9.30 -1.06 3.49
C CYS A 137 10.00 -0.55 4.75
N LYS A 138 10.79 -1.40 5.42
CA LYS A 138 11.59 -1.01 6.58
C LYS A 138 12.75 -0.09 6.19
N SER A 139 13.50 -0.43 5.14
CA SER A 139 14.62 0.41 4.67
C SER A 139 14.18 1.82 4.27
N LYS A 140 12.96 1.97 3.72
CA LYS A 140 12.36 3.29 3.42
C LYS A 140 12.03 4.13 4.67
N GLN A 141 11.65 3.49 5.77
CA GLN A 141 11.37 4.21 7.01
C GLN A 141 12.67 4.72 7.63
N GLU A 142 13.74 3.91 7.57
CA GLU A 142 15.07 4.29 8.05
C GLU A 142 15.69 5.40 7.17
N SER A 143 15.57 5.31 5.85
CA SER A 143 16.08 6.34 4.92
C SER A 143 15.33 7.68 5.00
N LYS A 144 14.12 7.72 5.57
CA LYS A 144 13.40 8.97 5.83
C LYS A 144 13.86 9.69 7.10
N VAL A 145 14.58 9.00 7.98
CA VAL A 145 15.15 9.60 9.20
C VAL A 145 16.49 10.29 8.90
N GLU A 146 17.20 9.84 7.86
CA GLU A 146 18.39 10.49 7.33
C GLU A 146 18.03 11.54 6.24
N GLU A 147 17.31 12.60 6.61
CA GLU A 147 17.46 13.85 5.84
C GLU A 147 18.79 14.53 6.25
N PRO A 148 19.49 15.18 5.31
CA PRO A 148 20.89 15.55 5.50
C PRO A 148 20.99 16.64 6.56
N THR A 149 21.83 16.43 7.57
CA THR A 149 22.43 17.54 8.30
C THR A 149 23.14 18.40 7.26
N ASN A 150 22.59 19.57 6.97
CA ASN A 150 23.32 20.62 6.26
C ASN A 150 24.57 20.93 7.09
N GLU A 151 25.68 20.26 6.80
CA GLU A 151 27.00 20.76 7.17
C GLU A 151 27.20 22.06 6.40
N VAL A 152 26.88 23.16 7.09
CA VAL A 152 27.39 24.48 6.75
C VAL A 152 28.91 24.38 6.82
N SER A 153 29.53 24.15 5.67
CA SER A 153 30.97 24.22 5.51
C SER A 153 31.38 25.68 5.73
N GLU A 154 32.01 25.96 6.87
CA GLU A 154 32.63 27.24 7.18
C GLU A 154 33.71 27.54 6.12
N ILE A 155 33.41 28.44 5.20
CA ILE A 155 34.41 29.05 4.33
C ILE A 155 34.66 30.48 4.80
N VAL A 156 35.91 30.67 5.21
CA VAL A 156 36.56 31.86 5.76
C VAL A 156 36.41 33.10 4.87
N THR A 157 36.07 34.23 5.49
CA THR A 157 36.00 35.58 4.89
C THR A 157 37.38 36.10 4.49
N PRO A 158 37.48 37.00 3.48
CA PRO A 158 37.97 38.34 3.81
C PRO A 158 37.35 39.51 3.03
N THR A 159 37.11 40.59 3.79
CA THR A 159 37.31 42.02 3.51
C THR A 159 36.44 42.78 2.49
N VAL A 160 35.44 43.48 3.05
CA VAL A 160 35.06 44.92 2.92
C VAL A 160 35.28 45.64 1.58
N VAL A 161 34.17 45.95 0.89
CA VAL A 161 33.93 47.26 0.22
C VAL A 161 32.46 47.66 0.47
N SER A 162 32.25 48.92 0.83
CA SER A 162 31.01 49.49 1.39
C SER A 162 30.03 50.09 0.37
N LEU A 163 28.73 49.96 0.71
CA LEU A 163 27.54 50.82 0.45
C LEU A 163 26.85 50.81 -0.94
N PRO A 164 25.52 51.16 -1.03
CA PRO A 164 24.63 51.67 0.03
C PRO A 164 23.34 50.86 0.29
N ASP A 165 22.74 51.19 1.44
CA ASP A 165 21.55 50.64 2.08
C ASP A 165 20.29 50.53 1.22
N SER A 166 19.62 49.38 1.30
CA SER A 166 18.17 49.30 1.08
C SER A 166 17.54 48.63 2.30
N SER A 167 17.05 49.46 3.21
CA SER A 167 16.28 49.01 4.37
C SER A 167 14.90 48.56 3.92
N VAL A 168 14.62 47.25 3.98
CA VAL A 168 13.24 46.76 4.08
C VAL A 168 13.19 45.70 5.17
N THR A 169 12.63 46.11 6.30
CA THR A 169 12.30 45.29 7.46
C THR A 169 11.35 44.16 7.05
N THR A 170 11.73 42.91 7.24
CA THR A 170 10.81 41.76 7.11
C THR A 170 10.03 41.58 8.41
N THR A 171 8.82 42.15 8.43
CA THR A 171 7.86 41.94 9.52
C THR A 171 7.33 40.49 9.45
N SER A 172 7.40 39.78 10.58
CA SER A 172 6.87 38.42 10.72
C SER A 172 5.34 38.41 10.47
N ILE A 173 4.86 37.43 9.71
CA ILE A 173 3.43 37.15 9.60
C ILE A 173 3.21 35.66 9.82
N ASN A 174 2.61 35.38 10.97
CA ASN A 174 2.21 34.07 11.45
C ASN A 174 0.79 33.83 10.90
N ASN A 175 0.65 33.10 9.80
CA ASN A 175 -0.65 32.78 9.22
C ASN A 175 -1.13 31.40 9.68
N GLY A 176 -1.90 31.38 10.78
CA GLY A 176 -2.91 30.36 11.02
C GLY A 176 -4.06 30.57 10.03
N ASN A 177 -4.17 29.68 9.04
CA ASN A 177 -5.22 29.75 8.02
C ASN A 177 -6.58 29.36 8.62
N LYS A 178 -7.38 30.38 9.00
CA LYS A 178 -8.83 30.27 9.21
C LYS A 178 -9.52 30.71 7.91
N LEU A 179 -10.27 29.80 7.28
CA LEU A 179 -10.97 30.04 6.01
C LEU A 179 -11.98 31.20 6.14
N PRO A 180 -12.07 32.12 5.18
CA PRO A 180 -13.09 33.16 5.17
C PRO A 180 -14.42 32.62 4.63
N TYR A 181 -15.48 32.81 5.42
CA TYR A 181 -16.87 32.55 5.06
C TYR A 181 -17.37 33.66 4.14
N ILE A 182 -17.85 33.31 2.94
CA ILE A 182 -18.47 34.24 1.99
C ILE A 182 -19.98 34.16 2.22
N ALA A 183 -20.57 35.23 2.76
CA ALA A 183 -22.02 35.41 2.74
C ALA A 183 -22.43 35.90 1.34
N VAL A 184 -23.35 35.19 0.69
CA VAL A 184 -23.97 35.62 -0.56
C VAL A 184 -25.33 36.24 -0.22
N PRO A 185 -25.55 37.53 -0.49
CA PRO A 185 -26.87 38.12 -0.45
C PRO A 185 -27.54 38.03 -1.82
N LEU A 186 -28.81 37.61 -1.83
CA LEU A 186 -29.96 38.37 -2.35
C LEU A 186 -31.25 37.70 -1.90
#